data_AF-A0A0K8V7M0-F1
#
_entry.id   AF-A0A0K8V7M0-F1
#
_cell.length_a   1.000
_cell.length_b   1.000
_cell.length_c   1.000
_cell.angle_alpha   90.00
_cell.angle_beta   90.00
_cell.angle_gamma   90.00
#
_symmetry.space_group_name_H-M   'P 1'
#
loop_
_entity.id
_entity.type
_entity.pdbx_description
1 polymer ?
#
loop_
_entity_poly.entity_id
_entity_poly.type
_entity_poly.pdbx_seq_one_letter_code
_entity_poly.pdbx_strand_id
1 'polypeptide(L)'
;MKMNLHYFLSIKTLFNIIVFAFEIFVLIINRIFAPRCCVCMEPIMPKPGEEETVRVVALDRSFHFECYKCEDCGLLLSSEAEGRGCYPLDQHVLCKSCNAKRIQMLTQRI
;
A
#
# COMPACT_ATOMS: atom_id res chain seq x y z
N MET A 1 -35.72 -2.22 -41.61
CA MET A 1 -36.06 -2.83 -40.30
C MET A 1 -35.95 -1.76 -39.22
N LYS A 2 -37.05 -1.32 -38.60
CA LYS A 2 -37.01 -0.38 -37.48
C LYS A 2 -36.85 -1.19 -36.18
N MET A 3 -35.64 -1.23 -35.61
CA MET A 3 -35.43 -1.83 -34.30
C MET A 3 -36.13 -0.98 -33.23
N ASN A 4 -36.87 -1.65 -32.36
CA ASN A 4 -37.80 -1.04 -31.40
C ASN A 4 -37.03 -0.28 -30.30
N LEU A 5 -37.43 0.96 -29.97
CA LEU A 5 -36.74 1.82 -29.00
C LEU A 5 -36.60 1.20 -27.60
N HIS A 6 -37.57 0.37 -27.21
CA HIS A 6 -37.54 -0.41 -25.97
C HIS A 6 -36.38 -1.41 -25.92
N TYR A 7 -36.04 -2.01 -27.07
CA TYR A 7 -34.92 -2.94 -27.20
C TYR A 7 -33.57 -2.22 -27.06
N PHE A 8 -33.47 -1.01 -27.62
CA PHE A 8 -32.28 -0.17 -27.49
C PHE A 8 -32.05 0.32 -26.05
N LEU A 9 -33.12 0.68 -25.34
CA LEU A 9 -33.05 1.01 -23.91
C LEU A 9 -32.63 -0.20 -23.06
N SER A 10 -33.18 -1.38 -23.34
CA SER A 10 -32.80 -2.63 -22.66
C SER A 10 -31.33 -3.01 -22.88
N ILE A 11 -30.80 -2.86 -24.10
CA ILE A 11 -29.38 -3.11 -24.40
C ILE A 11 -28.47 -2.10 -23.69
N LYS A 12 -28.83 -0.81 -23.66
CA LYS A 12 -28.06 0.20 -22.91
C LYS A 12 -28.02 -0.10 -21.41
N THR A 13 -29.14 -0.51 -20.83
CA THR A 13 -29.20 -0.91 -19.42
C THR A 13 -28.36 -2.16 -19.16
N LEU A 14 -28.43 -3.18 -20.03
CA LEU A 14 -27.63 -4.40 -19.91
C LEU A 14 -26.14 -4.11 -20.06
N PHE A 15 -25.76 -3.27 -21.03
CA PHE A 15 -24.38 -2.81 -21.22
C PHE A 15 -23.87 -2.09 -19.96
N ASN A 16 -24.66 -1.18 -19.39
CA ASN A 16 -24.31 -0.50 -18.14
C ASN A 16 -24.19 -1.46 -16.95
N ILE A 17 -25.05 -2.48 -16.86
CA ILE A 17 -24.96 -3.52 -15.82
C ILE A 17 -23.69 -4.34 -15.97
N ILE A 18 -23.32 -4.73 -17.20
CA ILE A 18 -22.09 -5.49 -17.48
C ILE A 18 -20.86 -4.65 -17.16
N VAL A 19 -20.83 -3.38 -17.57
CA VAL A 19 -19.74 -2.44 -17.24
C VAL A 19 -19.64 -2.28 -15.72
N PHE A 20 -20.74 -2.06 -15.02
CA PHE A 20 -20.75 -1.93 -13.56
C PHE A 20 -20.29 -3.21 -12.85
N ALA A 21 -20.69 -4.39 -13.33
CA ALA A 21 -20.24 -5.67 -12.81
C ALA A 21 -18.73 -5.89 -13.06
N PHE A 22 -18.21 -5.44 -14.21
CA PHE A 22 -16.79 -5.48 -14.52
C PHE A 22 -15.98 -4.54 -13.62
N GLU A 23 -16.44 -3.30 -13.40
CA GLU A 23 -15.83 -2.36 -12.45
C GLU A 23 -15.81 -2.92 -11.02
N ILE A 24 -16.93 -3.52 -10.58
CA ILE A 24 -17.01 -4.20 -9.29
C ILE A 24 -16.00 -5.36 -9.23
N PHE A 25 -15.90 -6.16 -10.28
CA PHE A 25 -14.96 -7.27 -10.32
C PHE A 25 -13.51 -6.79 -10.25
N VAL A 26 -13.13 -5.77 -11.02
CA VAL A 26 -11.79 -5.15 -10.98
C VAL A 26 -11.48 -4.61 -9.59
N LEU A 27 -12.43 -3.93 -8.94
CA LEU A 27 -12.27 -3.43 -7.57
C LEU A 27 -12.08 -4.57 -6.54
N ILE A 28 -12.82 -5.67 -6.67
CA ILE A 28 -12.71 -6.83 -5.79
C ILE A 28 -11.34 -7.49 -5.97
N ILE A 29 -10.92 -7.73 -7.20
CA ILE A 29 -9.62 -8.34 -7.52
C ILE A 29 -8.49 -7.46 -6.99
N ASN A 30 -8.53 -6.15 -7.24
CA ASN A 30 -7.52 -5.23 -6.72
C ASN A 30 -7.44 -5.27 -5.18
N ARG A 31 -8.57 -5.36 -4.47
CA ARG A 31 -8.54 -5.48 -3.00
C ARG A 31 -8.00 -6.83 -2.50
N ILE A 32 -8.29 -7.93 -3.20
CA ILE A 32 -7.85 -9.28 -2.79
C ILE A 32 -6.34 -9.43 -3.00
N PHE A 33 -5.82 -8.90 -4.10
CA PHE A 33 -4.42 -9.04 -4.49
C PHE A 33 -3.54 -7.85 -4.09
N ALA A 34 -4.12 -6.79 -3.53
CA ALA A 34 -3.34 -5.65 -3.04
C ALA A 34 -2.31 -6.09 -2.00
N PRO A 35 -1.06 -5.58 -2.09
CA PRO A 35 -0.09 -5.78 -1.03
C PRO A 35 -0.63 -5.19 0.27
N ARG A 36 -0.40 -5.88 1.38
CA ARG A 36 -0.83 -5.42 2.71
C ARG A 36 0.30 -4.69 3.41
N CYS A 37 -0.04 -3.63 4.12
CA CYS A 37 0.90 -2.94 4.97
C CYS A 37 1.29 -3.83 6.16
N CYS A 38 2.59 -3.98 6.42
CA CYS A 38 3.08 -4.80 7.52
C CYS A 38 2.73 -4.25 8.91
N VAL A 39 2.37 -2.96 9.01
CA VAL A 39 2.08 -2.29 10.29
C VAL A 39 0.59 -2.33 10.62
N CYS A 40 -0.27 -1.87 9.71
CA CYS A 40 -1.71 -1.78 9.95
C CYS A 40 -2.50 -2.95 9.35
N MET A 41 -1.88 -3.83 8.56
CA MET A 41 -2.50 -4.99 7.89
C MET A 41 -3.57 -4.67 6.84
N GLU A 42 -3.86 -3.38 6.64
CA GLU A 42 -4.76 -2.89 5.60
C GLU A 42 -4.12 -2.96 4.21
N PRO A 43 -4.92 -3.17 3.15
CA PRO A 43 -4.44 -3.15 1.77
C PRO A 43 -3.89 -1.78 1.39
N ILE A 44 -2.83 -1.77 0.59
CA ILE A 44 -2.24 -0.55 0.02
C ILE A 44 -2.87 -0.37 -1.37
N MET A 45 -3.86 0.52 -1.44
CA MET A 45 -4.68 0.77 -2.63
C MET A 45 -4.29 2.11 -3.28
N PRO A 46 -4.47 2.26 -4.60
CA PRO A 46 -4.37 3.56 -5.26
C PRO A 46 -5.46 4.51 -4.75
N LYS A 47 -5.24 5.83 -4.90
CA LYS A 47 -6.30 6.81 -4.60
C LYS A 47 -7.41 6.73 -5.65
N PRO A 48 -8.64 7.19 -5.33
CA PRO A 48 -9.70 7.25 -6.33
C PRO A 48 -9.27 8.06 -7.56
N GLY A 49 -9.27 7.42 -8.73
CA GLY A 49 -8.86 8.03 -10.00
C GLY A 49 -7.38 7.81 -10.38
N GLU A 50 -6.60 7.12 -9.56
CA GLU A 50 -5.24 6.68 -9.89
C GLU A 50 -5.24 5.18 -10.24
N GLU A 51 -4.49 4.79 -11.27
CA GLU A 51 -4.35 3.37 -11.66
C GLU A 51 -3.25 2.66 -10.86
N GLU A 52 -2.25 3.41 -10.37
CA GLU A 52 -1.09 2.88 -9.66
C GLU A 52 -1.08 3.29 -8.19
N THR A 53 -0.55 2.41 -7.33
CA THR A 53 -0.37 2.69 -5.90
C THR A 53 1.11 2.85 -5.58
N VAL A 54 1.44 3.92 -4.86
CA VAL A 54 2.78 4.13 -4.32
C VAL A 54 2.85 3.52 -2.93
N ARG A 55 3.88 2.69 -2.71
CA ARG A 55 4.17 2.07 -1.42
C ARG A 55 5.66 2.13 -1.13
N VAL A 56 6.01 2.02 0.14
CA VAL A 56 7.41 1.81 0.54
C VAL A 56 7.67 0.31 0.64
N VAL A 57 8.79 -0.15 0.07
CA VAL A 57 9.26 -1.54 0.20
C VAL A 57 10.58 -1.53 0.96
N ALA A 58 10.65 -2.26 2.08
CA ALA A 58 11.84 -2.42 2.89
C ALA A 58 11.81 -3.79 3.59
N LEU A 59 12.95 -4.50 3.68
CA LEU A 59 13.03 -5.82 4.31
C LEU A 59 11.97 -6.81 3.81
N ASP A 60 11.77 -6.84 2.48
CA ASP A 60 10.75 -7.63 1.78
C ASP A 60 9.31 -7.43 2.27
N ARG A 61 9.08 -6.32 3.00
CA ARG A 61 7.77 -5.91 3.51
C ARG A 61 7.30 -4.65 2.80
N SER A 62 5.97 -4.52 2.70
CA SER A 62 5.31 -3.35 2.14
C SER A 62 4.71 -2.49 3.25
N PHE A 63 4.77 -1.17 3.07
CA PHE A 63 4.27 -0.19 4.03
C PHE A 63 3.48 0.90 3.30
N HIS A 64 2.43 1.40 3.93
CA HIS A 64 1.96 2.76 3.63
C HIS A 64 3.05 3.76 3.95
N PHE A 65 3.07 4.89 3.25
CA PHE A 65 4.04 5.95 3.49
C PHE A 65 4.04 6.40 4.95
N GLU A 66 2.85 6.62 5.52
CA GLU A 66 2.66 7.07 6.90
C GLU A 66 2.95 5.98 7.95
N CYS A 67 3.00 4.72 7.52
CA CYS A 67 3.34 3.59 8.39
C CYS A 67 4.84 3.29 8.40
N TYR A 68 5.60 3.79 7.43
CA TYR A 68 7.05 3.58 7.36
C TYR A 68 7.80 4.49 8.34
N LYS A 69 7.85 4.05 9.59
CA LYS A 69 8.39 4.80 10.73
C LYS A 69 9.40 3.97 11.51
N CYS A 70 10.33 4.66 12.17
CA CYS A 70 11.21 4.04 13.16
C CYS A 70 10.36 3.43 14.28
N GLU A 71 10.56 2.14 14.54
CA GLU A 71 9.78 1.40 15.54
C GLU A 71 9.98 1.93 16.97
N ASP A 72 11.15 2.52 17.27
CA ASP A 72 11.50 2.98 18.62
C ASP A 72 11.02 4.39 18.92
N CYS A 73 11.01 5.29 17.94
CA CYS A 73 10.74 6.72 18.17
C CYS A 73 9.62 7.31 17.30
N GLY A 74 9.03 6.52 16.40
CA GLY A 74 7.96 6.96 15.52
C GLY A 74 8.37 7.92 14.41
N LEU A 75 9.67 8.23 14.26
CA LEU A 75 10.18 9.11 13.20
C LEU A 75 9.80 8.54 11.84
N LEU A 76 9.15 9.35 11.00
CA LEU A 76 8.85 9.00 9.61
C LEU A 76 10.15 8.83 8.82
N LEU A 77 10.32 7.67 8.21
CA LEU A 77 11.52 7.33 7.46
C LEU A 77 11.32 7.63 5.97
N SER A 78 12.41 7.93 5.29
CA SER A 78 12.44 8.24 3.86
C SER A 78 13.84 8.03 3.31
N SER A 79 13.93 7.48 2.10
CA SER A 79 15.18 7.38 1.33
C SER A 79 15.61 8.72 0.72
N GLU A 80 14.67 9.65 0.55
CA GLU A 80 14.88 10.93 -0.15
C GLU A 80 15.19 12.07 0.82
N ALA A 81 14.64 12.01 2.03
CA ALA A 81 14.84 13.07 3.02
C ALA A 81 16.12 12.85 3.83
N GLU A 82 16.97 13.87 3.84
CA GLU A 82 18.23 13.86 4.58
C GLU A 82 18.02 13.55 6.07
N GLY A 83 18.85 12.65 6.61
CA GLY A 83 18.78 12.22 8.01
C GLY A 83 17.60 11.30 8.36
N ARG A 84 16.66 11.03 7.44
CA ARG A 84 15.49 10.16 7.67
C ARG A 84 15.64 8.74 7.10
N GLY A 85 16.85 8.35 6.72
CA GLY A 85 17.14 7.01 6.22
C GLY A 85 16.82 5.91 7.23
N CYS A 86 16.52 4.72 6.70
CA CYS A 86 16.28 3.49 7.46
C CYS A 86 17.58 2.71 7.67
N TYR A 87 17.76 2.18 8.88
CA TYR A 87 18.92 1.43 9.33
C TYR A 87 18.42 0.10 9.95
N PRO A 88 18.25 -0.95 9.13
CA PRO A 88 17.66 -2.19 9.59
C PRO A 88 18.55 -2.93 10.60
N LEU A 89 17.94 -3.60 11.58
CA LEU A 89 18.63 -4.46 12.55
C LEU A 89 17.69 -5.58 13.00
N ASP A 90 18.10 -6.84 12.87
CA ASP A 90 17.30 -8.02 13.28
C ASP A 90 15.83 -7.94 12.84
N GLN A 91 15.60 -7.62 11.57
CA GLN A 91 14.27 -7.46 10.98
C GLN A 91 13.46 -6.25 11.48
N HIS A 92 14.04 -5.34 12.26
CA HIS A 92 13.43 -4.09 12.68
C HIS A 92 13.80 -2.91 11.78
N VAL A 93 12.84 -2.01 11.57
CA VAL A 93 12.98 -0.78 10.81
C VAL A 93 13.29 0.38 11.77
N LEU A 94 14.51 0.91 11.73
CA LEU A 94 14.98 1.91 12.71
C LEU A 94 15.58 3.14 12.02
N CYS A 95 15.56 4.28 12.70
CA CYS A 95 16.38 5.43 12.32
C CYS A 95 17.83 5.25 12.81
N LYS A 96 18.75 6.06 12.27
CA LYS A 96 20.19 6.00 12.60
C LYS A 96 20.47 6.00 14.11
N SER A 97 19.81 6.89 14.85
CA SER A 97 20.06 7.07 16.28
C SER A 97 19.53 5.91 17.12
N CYS A 98 18.34 5.38 16.81
CA CYS A 98 17.79 4.22 17.53
C CYS A 98 18.54 2.93 17.19
N ASN A 99 18.93 2.74 15.92
CA ASN A 99 19.79 1.64 15.50
C ASN A 99 21.12 1.64 16.29
N ALA A 100 21.82 2.78 16.34
CA ALA A 100 23.08 2.89 17.08
C ALA A 100 22.92 2.55 18.57
N LYS A 101 21.82 3.00 19.21
CA LYS A 101 21.51 2.66 20.60
C LYS A 101 21.31 1.15 20.79
N ARG A 102 20.54 0.49 19.91
CA ARG A 102 20.32 -0.96 20.00
C ARG A 102 21.62 -1.74 19.80
N ILE A 103 22.44 -1.38 18.81
CA ILE A 103 23.75 -2.00 18.58
C ILE A 103 24.63 -1.87 19.82
N GLN A 104 24.74 -0.67 20.40
CA GLN A 104 25.55 -0.46 21.61
C GLN A 104 25.09 -1.35 22.77
N MET A 105 23.78 -1.47 22.99
CA MET A 105 23.22 -2.35 24.03
C MET A 105 23.50 -3.84 23.76
N LEU A 106 23.47 -4.27 22.50
CA LEU A 106 23.80 -5.66 22.13
C LEU A 106 25.28 -5.96 22.37
N THR A 107 26.17 -5.04 21.97
CA THR A 107 27.62 -5.22 22.12
C THR A 107 28.10 -5.15 23.57
N GLN A 108 27.35 -4.50 24.46
CA GLN A 108 27.67 -4.43 25.90
C GLN A 108 27.24 -5.68 26.69
N ARG A 109 26.43 -6.55 26.07
CA ARG A 109 25.90 -7.78 26.69
C ARG A 109 26.65 -9.05 26.24
N ILE A 110 27.70 -8.88 25.43
CA ILE A 110 28.63 -9.92 24.99
C ILE A 110 29.93 -9.71 25.79
#